data_AF-A0A821WSU6-F1
#
_entry.id   AF-A0A821WSU6-F1
#
_cell.length_a   1.000
_cell.length_b   1.000
_cell.length_c   1.000
_cell.angle_alpha   90.00
_cell.angle_beta   90.00
_cell.angle_gamma   90.00
#
_symmetry.space_group_name_H-M   'P 1'
#
loop_
_entity.id
_entity.type
_entity.pdbx_description
1 polymer ?
#
loop_
_entity_poly.entity_id
_entity_poly.type
_entity_poly.pdbx_seq_one_letter_code
_entity_poly.pdbx_strand_id
1 'polypeptide(L)' 'LLFIIRGNNGYDSGGECAVPMVHRFHSPSNCNSLFWYSFDVGPVHVVCYSTEHDFLPSSPQYVWIERDLGSVDRTRT' A
#
# COMPACT_ATOMS: atom_id res chain seq x y z
N LEU A 1 -9.07 0.63 13.54
CA LEU A 1 -7.75 0.71 12.88
C LEU A 1 -7.80 1.88 11.92
N LEU A 2 -6.81 2.78 11.92
CA LEU A 2 -6.70 3.86 10.94
C LEU A 2 -5.75 3.41 9.83
N PHE A 3 -6.25 3.31 8.60
CA PHE A 3 -5.47 2.92 7.43
C PHE A 3 -4.97 4.18 6.73
N ILE A 4 -3.65 4.32 6.59
CA ILE A 4 -3.01 5.49 5.99
C ILE A 4 -2.08 5.03 4.88
N ILE A 5 -2.11 5.77 3.77
CA ILE A 5 -1.15 5.62 2.69
C ILE A 5 -0.45 6.96 2.47
N ARG A 6 0.81 6.91 2.06
CA ARG A 6 1.54 8.12 1.67
C ARG A 6 1.00 8.68 0.38
N GLY A 7 0.78 9.99 0.40
CA GLY A 7 0.51 10.77 -0.79
C GLY A 7 1.38 12.02 -0.77
N ASN A 8 1.50 12.64 -1.93
CA ASN A 8 2.47 13.70 -2.18
C ASN A 8 2.10 15.07 -1.59
N ASN A 9 1.11 15.21 -0.71
CA ASN A 9 0.69 16.48 -0.08
C ASN A 9 0.72 17.77 -0.97
N GLY A 10 0.57 17.65 -2.29
CA GLY A 10 0.73 18.75 -3.27
C GLY A 10 2.19 19.04 -3.74
N TYR A 11 3.21 18.62 -3.00
CA TYR A 11 4.64 18.62 -3.35
C TYR A 11 5.33 17.45 -2.61
N ASP A 12 6.35 16.82 -3.21
CA ASP A 12 7.12 15.76 -2.53
C ASP A 12 7.48 16.17 -1.09
N SER A 13 7.57 15.17 -0.22
CA SER A 13 7.63 15.09 1.25
C SER A 13 8.50 16.13 2.01
N GLY A 14 9.03 17.18 1.38
CA GLY A 14 9.82 18.24 2.00
C GLY A 14 11.15 17.75 2.59
N GLY A 15 11.59 16.55 2.21
CA GLY A 15 12.73 15.85 2.79
C GLY A 15 12.39 14.89 3.95
N GLU A 16 11.12 14.64 4.26
CA GLU A 16 10.73 13.75 5.36
C GLU A 16 10.83 12.25 5.01
N CYS A 17 10.92 11.93 3.71
CA CYS A 17 11.28 10.62 3.17
C CYS A 17 10.66 9.43 3.91
N ALA A 18 9.35 9.46 4.20
CA ALA A 18 8.62 8.42 4.95
C ALA A 18 8.81 8.36 6.45
N VAL A 19 9.87 8.93 7.00
CA VAL A 19 10.34 8.66 8.37
C VAL A 19 9.23 8.87 9.42
N PRO A 20 8.51 10.00 9.47
CA PRO A 20 7.46 10.18 10.48
C PRO A 20 6.27 9.24 10.27
N MET A 21 6.00 8.82 9.03
CA MET A 21 4.88 7.94 8.70
C MET A 21 5.15 6.51 9.16
N VAL A 22 6.39 6.02 8.95
CA VAL A 22 6.84 4.69 9.41
C VAL A 22 6.86 4.55 10.92
N HIS A 23 7.18 5.63 11.65
CA HIS A 23 7.21 5.59 13.12
C HIS A 23 5.85 5.78 13.79
N ARG A 24 4.85 6.32 13.08
CA ARG A 24 3.56 6.71 13.69
C ARG A 24 2.42 5.74 13.37
N PHE A 25 2.51 4.99 12.28
CA PHE A 25 1.44 4.12 11.80
C PHE A 25 1.94 2.69 11.61
N HIS A 26 1.05 1.72 11.77
CA HIS A 26 1.36 0.30 11.58
C HIS A 26 0.66 -0.21 10.31
N SER A 27 1.44 -0.75 9.37
CA SER A 27 0.90 -1.52 8.26
C SER A 27 0.71 -2.98 8.68
N PRO A 28 -0.16 -3.74 8.00
CA PRO A 28 -0.11 -5.19 8.06
C PRO A 28 1.28 -5.69 7.62
N SER A 29 1.74 -6.80 8.21
CA SER A 29 3.09 -7.36 7.99
C SER A 29 3.27 -8.07 6.64
N ASN A 30 2.30 -7.96 5.73
CA ASN A 30 2.27 -8.66 4.45
C ASN A 30 2.92 -7.88 3.29
N CYS A 31 3.54 -6.73 3.55
CA CYS A 31 4.02 -5.87 2.48
C CYS A 31 5.34 -5.12 2.74
N ASN A 32 5.78 -4.37 1.73
CA ASN A 32 7.00 -3.56 1.74
C ASN A 32 6.79 -2.29 2.58
N SER A 33 6.60 -2.48 3.89
CA SER A 33 6.26 -1.40 4.84
C SER A 33 4.95 -0.69 4.48
N LEU A 34 4.80 0.58 4.85
CA LEU A 34 3.62 1.41 4.63
C LEU A 34 3.54 2.05 3.23
N PHE A 35 4.35 1.60 2.28
CA PHE A 35 4.40 2.18 0.93
C PHE A 35 3.28 1.65 0.03
N TRP A 36 3.01 0.36 0.10
CA TRP A 36 1.83 -0.27 -0.50
C TRP A 36 1.47 -1.46 0.38
N TYR A 37 0.19 -1.78 0.54
CA TYR A 37 -0.30 -2.92 1.34
C TYR A 37 -1.76 -3.20 1.02
N SER A 38 -2.24 -4.36 1.44
CA SER A 38 -3.64 -4.78 1.30
C SER A 38 -4.18 -5.31 2.62
N PHE A 39 -5.49 -5.21 2.81
CA PHE A 39 -6.18 -5.75 3.97
C PHE A 39 -7.64 -6.04 3.66
N ASP A 40 -8.23 -6.98 4.41
CA ASP A 40 -9.62 -7.36 4.28
C ASP A 40 -10.46 -6.73 5.40
N VAL A 41 -11.61 -6.17 5.04
CA VAL A 41 -12.63 -5.70 5.98
C VAL A 41 -13.96 -6.38 5.65
N GLY A 42 -14.23 -7.50 6.31
CA GLY A 42 -15.40 -8.32 5.99
C GLY A 42 -15.28 -8.87 4.56
N PRO A 43 -16.31 -8.72 3.70
CA PRO A 43 -16.30 -9.20 2.32
C PRO A 43 -15.70 -8.17 1.34
N VAL A 44 -14.68 -7.42 1.78
CA VAL A 44 -14.05 -6.37 0.98
C VAL A 44 -12.55 -6.47 1.12
N HIS A 45 -11.88 -6.75 0.02
CA HIS A 45 -10.43 -6.64 -0.10
C HIS A 45 -10.03 -5.23 -0.57
N VAL A 46 -9.24 -4.53 0.23
CA VAL A 46 -8.79 -3.16 -0.05
C VAL A 46 -7.29 -3.17 -0.35
N VAL A 47 -6.91 -2.64 -1.51
CA VAL A 47 -5.51 -2.44 -1.91
C VAL A 47 -5.15 -0.96 -1.84
N CYS A 48 -4.08 -0.66 -1.12
CA CYS A 48 -3.48 0.66 -0.99
C CYS A 48 -2.12 0.63 -1.71
N TYR A 49 -1.98 1.39 -2.81
CA TYR A 49 -0.72 1.48 -3.58
C TYR A 49 -0.21 2.92 -3.69
N SER A 50 1.11 3.09 -3.68
CA SER A 50 1.73 4.42 -3.66
C SER A 50 1.91 4.99 -5.06
N THR A 51 1.41 6.20 -5.29
CA THR A 51 1.63 6.96 -6.53
C THR A 51 2.97 7.71 -6.60
N GLU A 52 3.74 7.73 -5.50
CA GLU A 52 5.11 8.30 -5.45
C GLU A 52 6.19 7.34 -5.96
N HIS A 53 5.85 6.06 -6.12
CA HIS A 53 6.76 5.02 -6.60
C HIS A 53 6.32 4.58 -7.99
N ASP A 54 7.25 4.04 -8.78
CA ASP A 54 6.92 3.51 -10.09
C ASP A 54 5.85 2.41 -9.98
N PHE A 55 4.77 2.58 -10.72
CA PHE A 55 3.62 1.68 -10.80
C PHE A 55 3.39 1.17 -12.23
N LEU A 56 4.32 1.46 -13.16
CA LEU A 56 4.24 0.95 -14.53
C LEU A 56 4.40 -0.58 -14.58
N PRO A 57 3.95 -1.23 -15.67
CA PRO A 57 4.17 -2.66 -15.88
C PRO A 57 5.65 -3.00 -15.76
N SER A 58 5.99 -4.04 -15.01
CA SER A 58 7.34 -4.47 -14.56
C SER A 58 7.89 -3.84 -13.27
N SER A 59 7.25 -2.80 -12.72
CA SER A 59 7.66 -2.25 -11.43
C SER A 59 7.44 -3.26 -10.28
N PRO A 60 8.26 -3.20 -9.20
CA PRO A 60 8.05 -4.06 -8.03
C PRO A 60 6.66 -3.90 -7.41
N GLN A 61 6.09 -2.69 -7.45
CA GLN A 61 4.75 -2.43 -6.97
C GLN A 61 3.70 -3.12 -7.86
N TYR A 62 3.80 -3.00 -9.18
CA TYR A 62 2.89 -3.66 -10.11
C TYR A 62 2.90 -5.19 -9.94
N VAL A 63 4.09 -5.79 -9.88
CA VAL A 63 4.23 -7.25 -9.66
C VAL A 63 3.64 -7.69 -8.32
N TRP A 64 3.76 -6.85 -7.28
CA TRP A 64 3.12 -7.13 -6.00
C TRP A 64 1.59 -7.05 -6.09
N ILE A 65 1.03 -5.99 -6.71
CA ILE A 65 -0.42 -5.82 -6.88
C ILE A 65 -1.02 -7.00 -7.65
N GLU A 66 -0.37 -7.44 -8.73
CA GLU A 66 -0.85 -8.59 -9.52
C GLU A 66 -0.91 -9.87 -8.67
N ARG A 67 0.10 -10.12 -7.84
CA ARG A 67 0.14 -11.29 -6.95
C ARG A 67 -0.91 -11.21 -5.86
N ASP A 68 -1.08 -10.04 -5.25
CA ASP A 68 -2.03 -9.79 -4.17
C ASP A 68 -3.47 -9.98 -4.67
N LEU A 69 -3.85 -9.29 -5.75
CA LEU A 69 -5.18 -9.42 -6.36
C LEU A 69 -5.48 -10.83 -6.90
N GLY A 70 -4.44 -11.55 -7.34
CA GLY A 70 -4.56 -12.95 -7.78
C GLY A 70 -4.77 -13.94 -6.63
N SER A 71 -4.46 -13.56 -5.39
CA SER A 71 -4.63 -14.40 -4.19
C SER A 71 -5.99 -14.23 -3.49
N VAL A 72 -6.81 -13.27 -3.93
CA VAL A 72 -8.10 -12.96 -3.30
C VAL A 72 -9.15 -14.01 -3.63
N ASP A 73 -9.79 -14.55 -2.59
CA ASP A 73 -10.93 -15.46 -2.71
C ASP A 73 -12.24 -14.67 -2.91
N ARG A 74 -12.70 -14.57 -4.16
CA ARG A 74 -13.92 -13.83 -4.55
C ARG A 74 -15.23 -14.42 -4.00
N THR A 75 -15.18 -15.58 -3.34
CA THR A 75 -16.36 -16.18 -2.69
C THR A 75 -16.47 -15.80 -1.22
N ARG A 76 -15.36 -15.35 -0.62
CA ARG A 76 -15.24 -14.99 0.80
C ARG A 76 -15.01 -13.50 1.04
N THR A 77 -14.36 -12.84 0.09
CA THR A 77 -13.86 -11.46 0.12
C THR A 77 -14.18 -10.72 -1.15
#